data_AF-A0AAW8BDD4-F1
#
_entry.id   AF-A0AAW8BDD4-F1
#
_cell.length_a   1.000
_cell.length_b   1.000
_cell.length_c   1.000
_cell.angle_alpha   90.00
_cell.angle_beta   90.00
_cell.angle_gamma   90.00
#
_symmetry.space_group_name_H-M   'P 1'
#
loop_
_entity.id
_entity.type
_entity.pdbx_description
1 polymer ?
#
loop_
_entity_poly.entity_id
_entity_poly.type
_entity_poly.pdbx_seq_one_letter_code
_entity_poly.pdbx_strand_id
1 'polypeptide(L)'
;MDLDFSDNFIVKSKFSIDDFPTEYEGKLTKKGGKEMLAAEKGKLHELQERLYSDGSKSILVVLQAMDAAGKDSLIKHVFGGVNPQGCSVTSFKTPNDKEYAHDFLWRHYMALPEKGKIGIFNRSHYESVLVCKVHPEYNLNEKVWKSVNDFDEKFWKKRYESIRNFEKTLAENGTTIIKIFLNVSQKEQKKRFLERIDDPTKNWKFSAGDLPERELWSKYMTAYEEAINETSKDYAPWYVIPADHKWFTRVAAIQVIIDAMEKMDLQYPVVSEEGKKALLDTKKELEKE
;
A
#
# COMPACT_ATOMS: atom_id res chain seq x y z
N MET A 1 -24.12 -12.62 4.66
CA MET A 1 -23.19 -12.67 5.81
C MET A 1 -22.03 -11.81 5.38
N ASP A 2 -21.90 -10.63 5.97
CA ASP A 2 -21.06 -9.53 5.46
C ASP A 2 -19.59 -9.96 5.36
N LEU A 3 -19.19 -10.26 4.13
CA LEU A 3 -17.81 -10.53 3.72
C LEU A 3 -17.22 -9.30 3.02
N ASP A 4 -17.80 -8.12 3.26
CA ASP A 4 -17.25 -6.82 2.87
C ASP A 4 -16.20 -6.43 3.92
N PHE A 5 -14.94 -6.68 3.63
CA PHE A 5 -13.84 -6.30 4.53
C PHE A 5 -13.44 -4.83 4.38
N SER A 6 -13.85 -4.15 3.31
CA SER A 6 -13.46 -2.78 3.04
C SER A 6 -14.07 -1.82 4.05
N ASP A 7 -15.35 -1.99 4.38
CA ASP A 7 -16.00 -1.17 5.40
C ASP A 7 -15.60 -1.53 6.84
N ASN A 8 -15.10 -2.75 7.05
CA ASN A 8 -14.71 -3.23 8.37
C ASN A 8 -13.34 -2.73 8.83
N PHE A 9 -12.41 -2.46 7.91
CA PHE A 9 -11.02 -2.11 8.24
C PHE A 9 -10.64 -0.67 7.93
N ILE A 10 -11.55 0.11 7.35
CA ILE A 10 -11.33 1.53 7.07
C ILE A 10 -11.35 2.37 8.35
N VAL A 11 -10.38 3.27 8.49
CA VAL A 11 -10.28 4.21 9.62
C VAL A 11 -11.08 5.47 9.28
N LYS A 12 -12.33 5.53 9.76
CA LYS A 12 -13.27 6.67 9.56
C LYS A 12 -13.28 7.68 10.72
N SER A 13 -12.82 7.27 11.91
CA SER A 13 -12.82 8.08 13.13
C SER A 13 -11.48 8.00 13.84
N LYS A 14 -11.39 8.56 15.05
CA LYS A 14 -10.21 8.41 15.91
C LYS A 14 -9.83 6.92 16.00
N PHE A 15 -8.60 6.63 15.63
CA PHE A 15 -7.99 5.31 15.62
C PHE A 15 -7.24 5.09 16.92
N SER A 16 -7.41 3.92 17.52
CA SER A 16 -6.50 3.38 18.52
C SER A 16 -6.02 2.02 18.07
N ILE A 17 -4.71 1.75 18.19
CA ILE A 17 -4.11 0.49 17.75
C ILE A 17 -4.70 -0.71 18.50
N ASP A 18 -5.09 -0.53 19.76
CA ASP A 18 -5.62 -1.57 20.65
C ASP A 18 -7.05 -2.01 20.26
N ASP A 19 -7.79 -1.14 19.57
CA ASP A 19 -9.16 -1.43 19.10
C ASP A 19 -9.18 -2.25 17.80
N PHE A 20 -8.01 -2.43 17.15
CA PHE A 20 -7.90 -3.13 15.87
C PHE A 20 -7.19 -4.47 16.05
N PRO A 21 -7.89 -5.60 15.92
CA PRO A 21 -7.30 -6.92 16.15
C PRO A 21 -6.20 -7.22 15.13
N THR A 22 -5.23 -8.05 15.54
CA THR A 22 -4.16 -8.55 14.67
C THR A 22 -4.51 -9.90 14.04
N GLU A 23 -5.48 -10.61 14.63
CA GLU A 23 -6.01 -11.89 14.16
C GLU A 23 -7.40 -11.70 13.53
N TYR A 24 -7.76 -12.58 12.59
CA TYR A 24 -9.11 -12.65 12.05
C TYR A 24 -9.93 -13.69 12.79
N GLU A 25 -11.03 -13.26 13.41
CA GLU A 25 -11.94 -14.09 14.22
C GLU A 25 -13.32 -14.31 13.56
N GLY A 26 -13.48 -13.89 12.31
CA GLY A 26 -14.74 -14.06 11.59
C GLY A 26 -14.97 -15.48 11.06
N LYS A 27 -16.10 -15.67 10.36
CA LYS A 27 -16.58 -16.98 9.90
C LYS A 27 -15.89 -17.51 8.64
N LEU A 28 -15.11 -16.69 7.94
CA LEU A 28 -14.43 -17.13 6.71
C LEU A 28 -13.35 -18.16 7.07
N THR A 29 -13.48 -19.36 6.52
CA THR A 29 -12.45 -20.40 6.74
C THR A 29 -11.24 -20.13 5.87
N LYS A 30 -10.07 -20.65 6.26
CA LYS A 30 -8.85 -20.59 5.44
C LYS A 30 -9.03 -21.18 4.04
N LYS A 31 -9.86 -22.22 3.89
CA LYS A 31 -10.17 -22.81 2.58
C LYS A 31 -11.00 -21.83 1.75
N GLY A 32 -12.10 -21.34 2.31
CA GLY A 32 -12.96 -20.35 1.65
C GLY A 32 -12.22 -19.06 1.29
N GLY A 33 -11.34 -18.56 2.17
CA GLY A 33 -10.52 -17.38 1.87
C GLY A 33 -9.54 -17.59 0.72
N LYS A 34 -9.00 -18.80 0.53
CA LYS A 34 -8.15 -19.09 -0.65
C LYS A 34 -8.97 -19.13 -1.94
N GLU A 35 -10.17 -19.69 -1.90
CA GLU A 35 -11.09 -19.73 -3.04
C GLU A 35 -11.54 -18.31 -3.42
N MET A 36 -11.90 -17.50 -2.41
CA MET A 36 -12.24 -16.07 -2.57
C MET A 36 -11.09 -15.28 -3.17
N LEU A 37 -9.88 -15.39 -2.63
CA LEU A 37 -8.69 -14.72 -3.18
C LEU A 37 -8.45 -15.11 -4.64
N ALA A 38 -8.65 -16.37 -5.02
CA ALA A 38 -8.48 -16.81 -6.39
C ALA A 38 -9.49 -16.15 -7.35
N ALA A 39 -10.76 -16.06 -6.93
CA ALA A 39 -11.81 -15.37 -7.70
C ALA A 39 -11.53 -13.86 -7.82
N GLU A 40 -11.17 -13.21 -6.70
CA GLU A 40 -10.88 -11.78 -6.64
C GLU A 40 -9.66 -11.40 -7.47
N LYS A 41 -8.67 -12.28 -7.61
CA LYS A 41 -7.56 -12.05 -8.55
C LYS A 41 -8.01 -11.94 -10.00
N GLY A 42 -9.03 -12.70 -10.42
CA GLY A 42 -9.64 -12.56 -11.75
C GLY A 42 -10.30 -11.19 -11.91
N LYS A 43 -11.09 -10.77 -10.91
CA LYS A 43 -11.74 -9.45 -10.90
C LYS A 43 -10.73 -8.29 -10.90
N LEU A 44 -9.67 -8.39 -10.09
CA LEU A 44 -8.59 -7.40 -10.08
C LEU A 44 -7.89 -7.30 -11.43
N HIS A 45 -7.68 -8.42 -12.12
CA HIS A 45 -7.11 -8.45 -13.46
C HIS A 45 -7.99 -7.69 -14.46
N GLU A 46 -9.28 -7.99 -14.53
CA GLU A 46 -10.25 -7.29 -15.40
C GLU A 46 -10.32 -5.79 -15.11
N LEU A 47 -10.38 -5.41 -13.82
CA LEU A 47 -10.40 -4.01 -13.41
C LEU A 47 -9.09 -3.28 -13.76
N GLN A 48 -7.94 -3.97 -13.70
CA GLN A 48 -6.68 -3.39 -14.10
C GLN A 48 -6.60 -3.19 -15.62
N GLU A 49 -7.12 -4.12 -16.43
CA GLU A 49 -7.22 -3.93 -17.88
C GLU A 49 -8.12 -2.73 -18.23
N ARG A 50 -9.25 -2.57 -17.53
CA ARG A 50 -10.10 -1.38 -17.64
C ARG A 50 -9.35 -0.11 -17.27
N LEU A 51 -8.64 -0.09 -16.13
CA LEU A 51 -7.82 1.05 -15.72
C LEU A 51 -6.82 1.42 -16.83
N TYR A 52 -6.11 0.44 -17.36
CA TYR A 52 -5.06 0.63 -18.36
C TYR A 52 -5.61 1.17 -19.68
N SER A 53 -6.74 0.63 -20.14
CA SER A 53 -7.40 1.07 -21.37
C SER A 53 -8.06 2.44 -21.24
N ASP A 54 -8.69 2.73 -20.09
CA ASP A 54 -9.31 4.02 -19.78
C ASP A 54 -8.26 5.15 -19.77
N GLY A 55 -7.13 4.93 -19.09
CA GLY A 55 -5.99 5.85 -19.09
C GLY A 55 -6.27 7.24 -18.50
N SER A 56 -7.41 7.47 -17.84
CA SER A 56 -7.77 8.77 -17.27
C SER A 56 -7.49 8.88 -15.77
N LYS A 57 -7.23 7.76 -15.09
CA LYS A 57 -6.97 7.67 -13.65
C LYS A 57 -5.80 6.74 -13.34
N SER A 58 -5.22 6.85 -12.14
CA SER A 58 -4.20 5.93 -11.64
C SER A 58 -4.56 5.46 -10.23
N ILE A 59 -3.88 4.43 -9.74
CA ILE A 59 -4.06 3.91 -8.39
C ILE A 59 -2.72 3.85 -7.69
N LEU A 60 -2.65 4.40 -6.47
CA LEU A 60 -1.49 4.29 -5.60
C LEU A 60 -1.85 3.45 -4.36
N VAL A 61 -1.26 2.27 -4.25
CA VAL A 61 -1.38 1.41 -3.07
C VAL A 61 -0.15 1.59 -2.19
N VAL A 62 -0.33 2.13 -0.99
CA VAL A 62 0.72 2.32 0.02
C VAL A 62 0.64 1.20 1.04
N LEU A 63 1.72 0.43 1.17
CA LEU A 63 1.80 -0.66 2.14
C LEU A 63 2.78 -0.30 3.26
N GLN A 64 2.26 -0.20 4.48
CA GLN A 64 3.06 -0.01 5.67
C GLN A 64 2.86 -1.13 6.69
N ALA A 65 3.91 -1.47 7.42
CA ALA A 65 3.88 -2.53 8.42
C ALA A 65 5.19 -2.62 9.19
N MET A 66 5.15 -3.18 10.41
CA MET A 66 6.35 -3.70 11.06
C MET A 66 7.02 -4.81 10.24
N ASP A 67 8.31 -5.05 10.47
CA ASP A 67 9.00 -6.14 9.81
C ASP A 67 8.40 -7.50 10.18
N ALA A 68 8.51 -8.44 9.24
CA ALA A 68 7.81 -9.73 9.24
C ALA A 68 6.27 -9.71 9.22
N ALA A 69 5.61 -8.57 9.07
CA ALA A 69 4.15 -8.49 8.89
C ALA A 69 3.63 -9.10 7.57
N GLY A 70 4.48 -9.17 6.53
CA GLY A 70 4.18 -9.90 5.29
C GLY A 70 3.90 -9.05 4.05
N LYS A 71 4.33 -7.79 4.01
CA LYS A 71 4.20 -6.88 2.84
C LYS A 71 4.60 -7.54 1.51
N ASP A 72 5.81 -8.08 1.40
CA ASP A 72 6.29 -8.72 0.16
C ASP A 72 5.43 -9.92 -0.27
N SER A 73 4.91 -10.67 0.72
CA SER A 73 4.03 -11.80 0.45
C SER A 73 2.67 -11.33 -0.02
N LEU A 74 2.13 -10.25 0.56
CA LEU A 74 0.89 -9.63 0.14
C LEU A 74 1.01 -9.17 -1.32
N ILE A 75 2.06 -8.43 -1.66
CA ILE A 75 2.33 -7.95 -3.03
C ILE A 75 2.35 -9.13 -4.00
N LYS A 76 3.17 -10.14 -3.73
CA LYS A 76 3.31 -11.32 -4.59
C LYS A 76 1.98 -12.03 -4.85
N HIS A 77 1.14 -12.19 -3.82
CA HIS A 77 -0.06 -13.01 -3.95
C HIS A 77 -1.26 -12.25 -4.51
N VAL A 78 -1.45 -10.98 -4.10
CA VAL A 78 -2.55 -10.12 -4.56
C VAL A 78 -2.31 -9.72 -6.02
N PHE A 79 -1.12 -9.20 -6.33
CA PHE A 79 -0.83 -8.66 -7.67
C PHE A 79 -0.21 -9.68 -8.63
N GLY A 80 0.11 -10.90 -8.19
CA GLY A 80 0.68 -11.97 -9.02
C GLY A 80 -0.27 -12.58 -10.06
N GLY A 81 -1.19 -11.80 -10.61
CA GLY A 81 -2.07 -12.12 -11.75
C GLY A 81 -2.45 -10.88 -12.56
N VAL A 82 -1.97 -9.71 -12.16
CA VAL A 82 -2.15 -8.43 -12.86
C VAL A 82 -1.14 -8.35 -14.01
N ASN A 83 -1.51 -7.68 -15.11
CA ASN A 83 -0.58 -7.48 -16.22
C ASN A 83 0.61 -6.61 -15.74
N PRO A 84 1.87 -7.09 -15.84
CA PRO A 84 3.03 -6.36 -15.36
C PRO A 84 3.25 -5.01 -16.08
N GLN A 85 2.68 -4.80 -17.27
CA GLN A 85 2.77 -3.50 -17.96
C GLN A 85 1.92 -2.40 -17.27
N GLY A 86 0.86 -2.80 -16.56
CA GLY A 86 -0.05 -1.89 -15.87
C GLY A 86 0.21 -1.78 -14.37
N CYS A 87 1.27 -2.41 -13.84
CA CYS A 87 1.53 -2.49 -12.40
C CYS A 87 3.02 -2.39 -12.09
N SER A 88 3.41 -1.44 -11.22
CA SER A 88 4.79 -1.28 -10.76
C SER A 88 4.89 -1.35 -9.25
N VAL A 89 6.01 -1.89 -8.75
CA VAL A 89 6.31 -1.96 -7.31
C VAL A 89 7.59 -1.17 -7.06
N THR A 90 7.50 -0.14 -6.21
CA THR A 90 8.66 0.60 -5.70
C THR A 90 8.85 0.25 -4.23
N SER A 91 9.96 -0.41 -3.92
CA SER A 91 10.32 -0.76 -2.53
C SER A 91 11.30 0.27 -1.98
N PHE A 92 10.80 1.15 -1.11
CA PHE A 92 11.60 2.22 -0.54
C PHE A 92 12.49 1.69 0.59
N LYS A 93 13.77 2.06 0.54
CA LYS A 93 14.78 1.77 1.57
C LYS A 93 15.25 3.07 2.22
N THR A 94 16.26 2.99 3.07
CA THR A 94 16.96 4.18 3.60
C THR A 94 17.34 5.11 2.44
N PRO A 95 17.06 6.42 2.54
CA PRO A 95 17.41 7.34 1.48
C PRO A 95 18.91 7.38 1.19
N ASN A 96 19.26 7.56 -0.08
CA ASN A 96 20.66 7.81 -0.49
C ASN A 96 20.99 9.31 -0.46
N ASP A 97 22.27 9.65 -0.68
CA ASP A 97 22.75 11.04 -0.64
C ASP A 97 22.01 11.99 -1.60
N LYS A 98 21.65 11.50 -2.79
CA LYS A 98 20.87 12.30 -3.75
C LYS A 98 19.45 12.53 -3.24
N GLU A 99 18.82 11.51 -2.66
CA GLU A 99 17.48 11.63 -2.10
C GLU A 99 17.45 12.56 -0.89
N TYR A 100 18.46 12.52 -0.01
CA TYR A 100 18.60 13.46 1.11
C TYR A 100 18.93 14.90 0.67
N ALA A 101 19.42 15.10 -0.56
CA ALA A 101 19.63 16.43 -1.14
C ALA A 101 18.33 17.07 -1.65
N HIS A 102 17.22 16.33 -1.66
CA HIS A 102 15.88 16.83 -1.96
C HIS A 102 14.99 16.78 -0.71
N ASP A 103 13.79 17.35 -0.78
CA ASP A 103 12.78 17.14 0.26
C ASP A 103 12.34 15.67 0.31
N PHE A 104 11.80 15.25 1.47
CA PHE A 104 11.49 13.85 1.72
C PHE A 104 10.40 13.25 0.81
N LEU A 105 9.59 14.08 0.12
CA LEU A 105 8.53 13.62 -0.78
C LEU A 105 9.03 13.47 -2.22
N TRP A 106 10.14 14.13 -2.60
CA TRP A 106 10.65 14.15 -3.97
C TRP A 106 10.77 12.75 -4.56
N ARG A 107 11.43 11.82 -3.86
CA ARG A 107 11.63 10.45 -4.38
C ARG A 107 10.32 9.67 -4.54
N HIS A 108 9.30 10.00 -3.76
CA HIS A 108 7.98 9.39 -3.85
C HIS A 108 7.19 9.98 -5.01
N TYR A 109 7.30 11.28 -5.25
CA TYR A 109 6.78 11.94 -6.46
C TYR A 109 7.34 11.31 -7.73
N MET A 110 8.66 11.07 -7.78
CA MET A 110 9.32 10.44 -8.92
C MET A 110 8.86 9.01 -9.20
N ALA A 111 8.28 8.33 -8.22
CA ALA A 111 7.83 6.95 -8.32
C ALA A 111 6.32 6.79 -8.51
N LEU A 112 5.57 7.90 -8.64
CA LEU A 112 4.13 7.86 -8.79
C LEU A 112 3.70 7.09 -10.05
N PRO A 113 2.55 6.38 -10.00
CA PRO A 113 2.03 5.71 -11.17
C PRO A 113 1.54 6.72 -12.21
N GLU A 114 1.87 6.45 -13.47
CA GLU A 114 1.20 7.10 -14.60
C GLU A 114 -0.30 6.73 -14.62
N LYS A 115 -1.06 7.53 -15.36
CA LYS A 115 -2.46 7.21 -15.66
C LYS A 115 -2.55 5.86 -16.37
N GLY A 116 -3.57 5.08 -16.04
CA GLY A 116 -3.76 3.70 -16.47
C GLY A 116 -2.98 2.66 -15.67
N LYS A 117 -2.16 3.06 -14.68
CA LYS A 117 -1.30 2.14 -13.93
C LYS A 117 -1.64 2.07 -12.44
N ILE A 118 -1.32 0.92 -11.87
CA ILE A 118 -1.26 0.67 -10.42
C ILE A 118 0.19 0.84 -9.96
N GLY A 119 0.43 1.78 -9.05
CA GLY A 119 1.70 1.94 -8.35
C GLY A 119 1.59 1.35 -6.95
N ILE A 120 2.55 0.51 -6.57
CA ILE A 120 2.60 -0.12 -5.25
C ILE A 120 3.83 0.35 -4.51
N PHE A 121 3.64 1.08 -3.43
CA PHE A 121 4.69 1.52 -2.53
C PHE A 121 4.85 0.50 -1.40
N ASN A 122 5.95 -0.27 -1.43
CA ASN A 122 6.35 -1.14 -0.33
C ASN A 122 7.25 -0.36 0.62
N ARG A 123 6.70 0.06 1.77
CA ARG A 123 7.12 1.28 2.50
C ARG A 123 6.85 2.53 1.64
N SER A 124 6.89 3.73 2.23
CA SER A 124 6.44 4.95 1.53
C SER A 124 6.96 6.23 2.19
N HIS A 125 6.38 7.37 1.84
CA HIS A 125 6.63 8.68 2.46
C HIS A 125 6.33 8.67 3.97
N TYR A 126 5.52 7.73 4.44
CA TYR A 126 5.26 7.54 5.87
C TYR A 126 6.49 7.12 6.69
N GLU A 127 7.56 6.57 6.09
CA GLU A 127 8.80 6.30 6.83
C GLU A 127 9.32 7.57 7.53
N SER A 128 9.10 8.74 6.92
CA SER A 128 9.50 10.06 7.47
C SER A 128 8.78 10.45 8.77
N VAL A 129 7.66 9.81 9.11
CA VAL A 129 6.91 10.04 10.35
C VAL A 129 6.76 8.77 11.19
N LEU A 130 7.45 7.69 10.80
CA LEU A 130 7.51 6.41 11.50
C LEU A 130 8.92 6.18 12.04
N VAL A 131 9.80 5.57 11.24
CA VAL A 131 11.18 5.29 11.65
C VAL A 131 11.93 6.57 12.01
N CYS A 132 11.75 7.66 11.26
CA CYS A 132 12.38 8.95 11.58
C CYS A 132 11.81 9.60 12.86
N LYS A 133 10.62 9.19 13.32
CA LYS A 133 10.05 9.66 14.59
C LYS A 133 10.53 8.84 15.78
N VAL A 134 10.73 7.54 15.56
CA VAL A 134 11.33 6.63 16.57
C VAL A 134 12.82 6.92 16.76
N HIS A 135 13.53 7.22 15.66
CA HIS A 135 14.95 7.56 15.60
C HIS A 135 15.13 8.98 15.02
N PRO A 136 14.89 10.03 15.83
CA PRO A 136 14.87 11.43 15.38
C PRO A 136 16.18 11.88 14.72
N GLU A 137 17.32 11.28 15.07
CA GLU A 137 18.62 11.56 14.48
C GLU A 137 18.66 11.33 12.97
N TYR A 138 17.81 10.47 12.40
CA TYR A 138 17.78 10.24 10.97
C TYR A 138 17.35 11.48 10.17
N ASN A 139 16.52 12.34 10.74
CA ASN A 139 16.11 13.59 10.10
C ASN A 139 17.28 14.59 9.94
N LEU A 140 18.36 14.45 10.71
CA LEU A 140 19.55 15.30 10.59
C LEU A 140 20.30 15.07 9.27
N ASN A 141 20.09 13.92 8.61
CA ASN A 141 20.67 13.63 7.29
C ASN A 141 20.11 14.54 6.20
N GLU A 142 18.93 15.13 6.38
CA GLU A 142 18.37 16.15 5.48
C GLU A 142 19.12 17.50 5.58
N LYS A 143 19.99 17.68 6.59
CA LYS A 143 20.87 18.86 6.80
C LYS A 143 20.14 20.21 6.95
N VAL A 144 18.82 20.20 7.12
CA VAL A 144 18.02 21.41 7.40
C VAL A 144 18.06 21.78 8.88
N TRP A 145 18.15 20.78 9.77
CA TRP A 145 18.13 20.94 11.24
C TRP A 145 19.49 20.62 11.85
N LYS A 146 19.74 21.15 13.05
CA LYS A 146 21.06 21.07 13.71
C LYS A 146 21.05 20.11 14.90
N SER A 147 19.89 19.81 15.46
CA SER A 147 19.76 18.95 16.63
C SER A 147 18.46 18.15 16.62
N VAL A 148 18.44 17.00 17.29
CA VAL A 148 17.21 16.22 17.53
C VAL A 148 16.14 17.02 18.30
N ASN A 149 16.55 18.05 19.04
CA ASN A 149 15.65 18.95 19.75
C ASN A 149 14.83 19.86 18.80
N ASP A 150 15.21 19.96 17.52
CA ASP A 150 14.46 20.71 16.52
C ASP A 150 13.19 19.95 16.03
N PHE A 151 13.04 18.66 16.40
CA PHE A 151 11.93 17.79 15.98
C PHE A 151 10.81 17.72 17.03
N ASP A 152 10.31 18.89 17.41
CA ASP A 152 9.21 19.05 18.35
C ASP A 152 7.84 18.68 17.75
N GLU A 153 6.77 18.84 18.53
CA GLU A 153 5.40 18.58 18.09
C GLU A 153 5.02 19.41 16.84
N LYS A 154 5.54 20.64 16.72
CA LYS A 154 5.27 21.52 15.58
C LYS A 154 5.93 21.00 14.31
N PHE A 155 7.14 20.45 14.40
CA PHE A 155 7.80 19.77 13.28
C PHE A 155 6.95 18.59 12.78
N TRP A 156 6.49 17.72 13.68
CA TRP A 156 5.70 16.54 13.29
C TRP A 156 4.35 16.93 12.69
N LYS A 157 3.65 17.91 13.27
CA LYS A 157 2.40 18.46 12.71
C LYS A 157 2.59 18.96 11.28
N LYS A 158 3.69 19.64 10.99
CA LYS A 158 4.04 20.08 9.63
C LYS A 158 4.36 18.92 8.69
N ARG A 159 5.04 17.87 9.15
CA ARG A 159 5.26 16.66 8.35
C ARG A 159 3.94 16.01 7.94
N TYR A 160 3.00 15.85 8.87
CA TYR A 160 1.66 15.32 8.55
C TYR A 160 0.88 16.24 7.61
N GLU A 161 0.98 17.55 7.77
CA GLU A 161 0.41 18.52 6.83
C GLU A 161 0.98 18.36 5.41
N SER A 162 2.31 18.25 5.26
CA SER A 162 2.94 17.99 3.96
C SER A 162 2.46 16.69 3.33
N ILE A 163 2.33 15.61 4.10
CA ILE A 163 1.79 14.32 3.62
C ILE A 163 0.35 14.47 3.15
N ARG A 164 -0.52 15.13 3.94
CA ARG A 164 -1.92 15.37 3.57
C ARG A 164 -2.03 16.20 2.29
N ASN A 165 -1.22 17.24 2.15
CA ASN A 165 -1.23 18.12 0.98
C ASN A 165 -0.76 17.38 -0.28
N PHE A 166 0.28 16.56 -0.14
CA PHE A 166 0.74 15.66 -1.19
C PHE A 166 -0.38 14.73 -1.66
N GLU A 167 -0.97 13.97 -0.74
CA GLU A 167 -2.02 12.99 -1.06
C GLU A 167 -3.27 13.67 -1.64
N LYS A 168 -3.66 14.83 -1.09
CA LYS A 168 -4.80 15.60 -1.61
C LYS A 168 -4.56 16.05 -3.05
N THR A 169 -3.38 16.58 -3.34
CA THR A 169 -2.98 16.99 -4.70
C THR A 169 -3.11 15.81 -5.67
N LEU A 170 -2.65 14.62 -5.28
CA LEU A 170 -2.75 13.43 -6.15
C LEU A 170 -4.21 12.99 -6.36
N ALA A 171 -5.01 12.98 -5.29
CA ALA A 171 -6.41 12.59 -5.36
C ALA A 171 -7.22 13.52 -6.26
N GLU A 172 -7.04 14.84 -6.12
CA GLU A 172 -7.70 15.85 -6.95
C GLU A 172 -7.28 15.79 -8.43
N ASN A 173 -6.13 15.18 -8.73
CA ASN A 173 -5.62 14.99 -10.09
C ASN A 173 -5.80 13.55 -10.60
N GLY A 174 -6.72 12.79 -9.99
CA GLY A 174 -7.19 11.50 -10.48
C GLY A 174 -6.26 10.32 -10.17
N THR A 175 -5.55 10.37 -9.04
CA THR A 175 -4.92 9.21 -8.41
C THR A 175 -5.78 8.71 -7.26
N THR A 176 -6.28 7.49 -7.31
CA THR A 176 -6.97 6.88 -6.15
C THR A 176 -5.93 6.31 -5.19
N ILE A 177 -5.93 6.77 -3.94
CA ILE A 177 -4.90 6.41 -2.95
C ILE A 177 -5.50 5.45 -1.93
N ILE A 178 -4.84 4.32 -1.72
CA ILE A 178 -5.26 3.26 -0.80
C ILE A 178 -4.08 2.97 0.13
N LYS A 179 -4.21 3.28 1.41
CA LYS A 179 -3.14 3.08 2.39
C LYS A 179 -3.49 1.92 3.29
N ILE A 180 -2.65 0.89 3.33
CA ILE A 180 -2.90 -0.33 4.09
C ILE A 180 -1.78 -0.50 5.12
N PHE A 181 -2.17 -0.51 6.39
CA PHE A 181 -1.32 -0.91 7.49
C PHE A 181 -1.59 -2.37 7.84
N LEU A 182 -0.56 -3.22 7.73
CA LEU A 182 -0.65 -4.63 8.13
C LEU A 182 -0.35 -4.72 9.62
N ASN A 183 -1.41 -4.84 10.44
CA ASN A 183 -1.32 -4.89 11.89
C ASN A 183 -0.98 -6.31 12.37
N VAL A 184 0.30 -6.58 12.59
CA VAL A 184 0.80 -7.88 13.08
C VAL A 184 1.05 -7.80 14.58
N SER A 185 0.72 -8.86 15.33
CA SER A 185 1.05 -8.90 16.75
C SER A 185 2.55 -9.08 16.98
N GLN A 186 3.03 -8.55 18.11
CA GLN A 186 4.40 -8.79 18.56
C GLN A 186 4.67 -10.30 18.74
N LYS A 187 3.65 -11.10 19.08
CA LYS A 187 3.74 -12.57 19.21
C LYS A 187 3.95 -13.25 17.86
N GLU A 188 3.13 -12.95 16.87
CA GLU A 188 3.26 -13.53 15.54
C GLU A 188 4.55 -13.07 14.85
N GLN A 189 4.98 -11.82 15.05
CA GLN A 189 6.27 -11.36 14.55
C GLN A 189 7.43 -12.23 15.07
N LYS A 190 7.46 -12.51 16.38
CA LYS A 190 8.48 -13.38 16.99
C LYS A 190 8.49 -14.75 16.33
N LYS A 191 7.32 -15.37 16.19
CA LYS A 191 7.18 -16.67 15.54
C LYS A 191 7.75 -16.66 14.12
N ARG A 192 7.43 -15.62 13.33
CA ARG A 192 7.92 -15.48 11.96
C ARG A 192 9.43 -15.23 11.86
N PHE A 193 10.03 -14.56 12.85
CA PHE A 193 11.48 -14.42 12.91
C PHE A 193 12.15 -15.76 13.20
N LEU A 194 11.67 -16.51 14.19
CA LEU A 194 12.19 -17.85 14.48
C LEU A 194 12.07 -18.77 13.25
N GLU A 195 10.90 -18.81 12.60
CA GLU A 195 10.70 -19.57 11.36
C GLU A 195 11.65 -19.17 10.21
N ARG A 196 12.14 -17.93 10.17
CA ARG A 196 13.11 -17.46 9.16
C ARG A 196 14.54 -17.85 9.50
N ILE A 197 14.88 -17.92 10.78
CA ILE A 197 16.19 -18.33 11.29
C ILE A 197 16.36 -19.85 11.14
N ASP A 198 15.29 -20.60 11.39
CA ASP A 198 15.28 -22.06 11.36
C ASP A 198 15.21 -22.64 9.93
N ASP A 199 14.85 -21.81 8.93
CA ASP A 199 14.71 -22.21 7.52
C ASP A 199 15.83 -21.59 6.66
N PRO A 200 16.86 -22.36 6.27
CA PRO A 200 17.99 -21.87 5.48
C PRO A 200 17.60 -21.14 4.19
N THR A 201 16.45 -21.47 3.60
CA THR A 201 15.96 -20.82 2.37
C THR A 201 15.42 -19.41 2.59
N LYS A 202 15.23 -19.02 3.87
CA LYS A 202 14.71 -17.73 4.31
C LYS A 202 15.71 -16.90 5.10
N ASN A 203 16.88 -17.42 5.47
CA ASN A 203 17.88 -16.69 6.24
C ASN A 203 18.25 -15.33 5.62
N TRP A 204 18.32 -15.25 4.28
CA TRP A 204 18.58 -13.99 3.58
C TRP A 204 17.52 -12.89 3.78
N LYS A 205 16.33 -13.24 4.30
CA LYS A 205 15.22 -12.32 4.62
C LYS A 205 15.22 -11.86 6.08
N PHE A 206 16.19 -12.30 6.88
CA PHE A 206 16.34 -11.90 8.27
C PHE A 206 17.55 -10.98 8.41
N SER A 207 17.37 -9.86 9.12
CA SER A 207 18.46 -8.99 9.52
C SER A 207 18.55 -9.00 11.05
N ALA A 208 19.76 -9.15 11.60
CA ALA A 208 19.97 -8.99 13.04
C ALA A 208 19.56 -7.59 13.53
N GLY A 209 19.59 -6.58 12.64
CA GLY A 209 19.08 -5.24 12.92
C GLY A 209 17.57 -5.16 13.16
N ASP A 210 16.80 -6.21 12.86
CA ASP A 210 15.35 -6.24 13.12
C ASP A 210 15.01 -6.38 14.62
N LEU A 211 15.95 -6.87 15.45
CA LEU A 211 15.74 -7.09 16.88
C LEU A 211 15.70 -5.77 17.69
N PRO A 212 16.64 -4.82 17.54
CA PRO A 212 16.53 -3.51 18.17
C PRO A 212 15.23 -2.77 17.84
N GLU A 213 14.76 -2.84 16.58
CA GLU A 213 13.48 -2.22 16.18
C GLU A 213 12.28 -2.85 16.89
N ARG A 214 12.36 -4.16 17.18
CA ARG A 214 11.34 -4.87 17.95
C ARG A 214 11.29 -4.42 19.42
N GLU A 215 12.41 -4.03 20.02
CA GLU A 215 12.42 -3.48 21.39
C GLU A 215 11.71 -2.13 21.47
N LEU A 216 11.66 -1.39 20.35
CA LEU A 216 10.98 -0.11 20.22
C LEU A 216 9.51 -0.24 19.79
N TRP A 217 8.91 -1.44 19.90
CA TRP A 217 7.56 -1.75 19.43
C TRP A 217 6.51 -0.71 19.84
N SER A 218 6.46 -0.35 21.14
CA SER A 218 5.46 0.60 21.64
C SER A 218 5.64 2.00 21.05
N LYS A 219 6.89 2.43 20.77
CA LYS A 219 7.15 3.70 20.08
C LYS A 219 6.66 3.67 18.65
N TYR A 220 6.87 2.55 17.95
CA TYR A 220 6.33 2.36 16.60
C TYR A 220 4.82 2.36 16.57
N MET A 221 4.15 1.63 17.48
CA MET A 221 2.68 1.61 17.54
C MET A 221 2.12 3.01 17.81
N THR A 222 2.76 3.78 18.69
CA THR A 222 2.40 5.19 18.93
C THR A 222 2.57 6.03 17.66
N ALA A 223 3.69 5.89 16.94
CA ALA A 223 3.94 6.61 15.70
C ALA A 223 2.95 6.23 14.59
N TYR A 224 2.59 4.94 14.47
CA TYR A 224 1.54 4.48 13.56
C TYR A 224 0.18 5.05 13.91
N GLU A 225 -0.21 5.00 15.19
CA GLU A 225 -1.49 5.53 15.65
C GLU A 225 -1.63 7.02 15.34
N GLU A 226 -0.59 7.81 15.64
CA GLU A 226 -0.58 9.24 15.33
C GLU A 226 -0.60 9.50 13.82
N ALA A 227 0.23 8.80 13.04
CA ALA A 227 0.26 8.97 11.59
C ALA A 227 -1.08 8.64 10.93
N ILE A 228 -1.74 7.55 11.36
CA ILE A 228 -3.04 7.14 10.84
C ILE A 228 -4.12 8.17 11.22
N ASN A 229 -4.17 8.60 12.48
CA ASN A 229 -5.12 9.63 12.94
C ASN A 229 -4.95 10.96 12.19
N GLU A 230 -3.71 11.38 11.96
CA GLU A 230 -3.40 12.63 11.29
C GLU A 230 -3.70 12.58 9.79
N THR A 231 -3.65 11.41 9.15
CA THR A 231 -3.63 11.32 7.67
C THR A 231 -4.72 10.45 7.06
N SER A 232 -5.55 9.72 7.83
CA SER A 232 -6.73 9.07 7.26
C SER A 232 -7.76 10.14 6.89
N LYS A 233 -8.05 10.27 5.59
CA LYS A 233 -8.98 11.25 5.01
C LYS A 233 -9.80 10.57 3.92
N ASP A 234 -10.97 11.11 3.60
CA ASP A 234 -11.86 10.50 2.58
C ASP A 234 -11.20 10.35 1.21
N TYR A 235 -10.31 11.27 0.84
CA TYR A 235 -9.56 11.25 -0.42
C TYR A 235 -8.34 10.32 -0.40
N ALA A 236 -7.91 9.87 0.78
CA ALA A 236 -6.78 8.97 0.98
C ALA A 236 -6.97 8.21 2.32
N PRO A 237 -7.85 7.20 2.35
CA PRO A 237 -8.16 6.49 3.59
C PRO A 237 -7.05 5.53 4.00
N TRP A 238 -6.90 5.33 5.31
CA TRP A 238 -6.15 4.21 5.88
C TRP A 238 -7.07 3.01 6.13
N TYR A 239 -6.54 1.83 5.84
CA TYR A 239 -7.11 0.53 6.18
C TYR A 239 -6.15 -0.20 7.11
N VAL A 240 -6.64 -0.67 8.25
CA VAL A 240 -5.85 -1.39 9.24
C VAL A 240 -6.27 -2.85 9.23
N ILE A 241 -5.45 -3.69 8.60
CA ILE A 241 -5.81 -5.09 8.30
C ILE A 241 -5.07 -6.03 9.26
N PRO A 242 -5.75 -6.98 9.91
CA PRO A 242 -5.12 -8.00 10.75
C PRO A 242 -4.12 -8.82 9.92
N ALA A 243 -2.88 -8.87 10.40
CA ALA A 243 -1.76 -9.43 9.65
C ALA A 243 -1.24 -10.75 10.21
N ASP A 244 -1.85 -11.31 11.27
CA ASP A 244 -1.38 -12.57 11.87
C ASP A 244 -1.72 -13.77 10.97
N HIS A 245 -2.89 -13.72 10.34
CA HIS A 245 -3.34 -14.71 9.36
C HIS A 245 -3.06 -14.27 7.93
N LYS A 246 -1.87 -14.58 7.39
CA LYS A 246 -1.46 -14.18 6.01
C LYS A 246 -2.50 -14.46 4.92
N TRP A 247 -3.26 -15.54 5.04
CA TRP A 247 -4.30 -15.89 4.06
C TRP A 247 -5.44 -14.87 4.08
N PHE A 248 -5.84 -14.41 5.25
CA PHE A 248 -6.91 -13.43 5.45
C PHE A 248 -6.44 -12.03 5.04
N THR A 249 -5.22 -11.63 5.44
CA THR A 249 -4.64 -10.33 5.08
C THR A 249 -4.65 -10.08 3.57
N ARG A 250 -4.42 -11.14 2.77
CA ARG A 250 -4.46 -11.06 1.30
C ARG A 250 -5.87 -10.86 0.77
N VAL A 251 -6.85 -11.56 1.35
CA VAL A 251 -8.28 -11.44 1.00
C VAL A 251 -8.79 -10.03 1.32
N ALA A 252 -8.58 -9.57 2.55
CA ALA A 252 -9.02 -8.23 2.95
C ALA A 252 -8.38 -7.14 2.10
N ALA A 253 -7.08 -7.24 1.80
CA ALA A 253 -6.40 -6.24 0.98
C ALA A 253 -6.86 -6.22 -0.47
N ILE A 254 -7.08 -7.38 -1.11
CA ILE A 254 -7.54 -7.40 -2.50
C ILE A 254 -8.97 -6.87 -2.62
N GLN A 255 -9.84 -7.14 -1.65
CA GLN A 255 -11.18 -6.55 -1.60
C GLN A 255 -11.14 -5.04 -1.48
N VAL A 256 -10.34 -4.50 -0.54
CA VAL A 256 -10.14 -3.05 -0.39
C VAL A 256 -9.71 -2.40 -1.71
N ILE A 257 -8.82 -3.05 -2.46
CA ILE A 257 -8.36 -2.55 -3.75
C ILE A 257 -9.46 -2.62 -4.81
N ILE A 258 -10.17 -3.75 -4.92
CA ILE A 258 -11.26 -3.95 -5.86
C ILE A 258 -12.39 -2.95 -5.61
N ASP A 259 -12.81 -2.77 -4.37
CA ASP A 259 -13.93 -1.89 -4.02
C ASP A 259 -13.60 -0.43 -4.30
N ALA A 260 -12.34 -0.03 -4.12
CA ALA A 260 -11.86 1.27 -4.56
C ALA A 260 -11.90 1.40 -6.09
N MET A 261 -11.45 0.38 -6.83
CA MET A 261 -11.48 0.36 -8.30
C MET A 261 -12.89 0.40 -8.87
N GLU A 262 -13.84 -0.30 -8.27
CA GLU A 262 -15.23 -0.29 -8.72
C GLU A 262 -15.88 1.08 -8.56
N LYS A 263 -15.50 1.83 -7.53
CA LYS A 263 -15.94 3.23 -7.30
C LYS A 263 -15.31 4.22 -8.28
N MET A 264 -14.29 3.83 -9.06
CA MET A 264 -13.63 4.71 -10.02
C MET A 264 -14.39 4.89 -11.34
N ASP A 265 -15.45 4.12 -11.60
CA ASP A 265 -16.25 4.20 -12.83
C ASP A 265 -15.38 4.16 -14.12
N LEU A 266 -14.46 3.20 -14.18
CA LEU A 266 -13.50 3.05 -15.29
C LEU A 266 -14.20 2.57 -16.56
N GLN A 267 -13.97 3.22 -17.71
CA GLN A 267 -14.65 2.88 -18.96
C GLN A 267 -13.68 2.31 -19.98
N TYR A 268 -14.12 1.32 -20.77
CA TYR A 268 -13.35 0.95 -21.96
C TYR A 268 -13.45 2.08 -23.00
N PRO A 269 -12.38 2.34 -23.77
CA PRO A 269 -12.43 3.31 -24.87
C PRO A 269 -13.56 2.98 -25.83
N VAL A 270 -14.41 3.96 -26.12
CA VAL A 270 -15.45 3.83 -27.13
C VAL A 270 -14.80 4.00 -28.50
N VAL A 271 -14.87 2.96 -29.33
CA VAL A 271 -14.42 3.05 -30.73
C VAL A 271 -15.36 3.98 -31.49
N SER A 272 -14.81 5.00 -32.15
CA SER A 272 -15.61 5.92 -32.98
C SER A 272 -16.27 5.19 -34.15
N GLU A 273 -17.29 5.77 -34.77
CA GLU A 273 -17.94 5.16 -35.94
C GLU A 273 -16.96 4.97 -37.10
N GLU A 274 -16.02 5.91 -37.29
CA GLU A 274 -14.91 5.77 -38.25
C GLU A 274 -14.00 4.61 -37.89
N GLY A 275 -13.66 4.45 -36.60
CA GLY A 275 -12.86 3.32 -36.11
C GLY A 275 -13.56 1.98 -36.31
N LYS A 276 -14.87 1.90 -36.05
CA LYS A 276 -15.66 0.68 -36.30
C LYS A 276 -15.69 0.34 -37.79
N LYS A 277 -15.86 1.33 -38.66
CA LYS A 277 -15.80 1.14 -40.11
C LYS A 277 -14.43 0.62 -40.55
N ALA A 278 -13.35 1.22 -40.07
CA ALA A 278 -11.98 0.77 -40.36
C ALA A 278 -11.75 -0.68 -39.90
N LEU A 279 -12.20 -1.06 -38.71
CA LEU A 279 -12.11 -2.45 -38.22
C LEU A 279 -12.85 -3.43 -39.13
N LEU A 280 -14.05 -3.08 -39.60
CA LEU A 280 -14.83 -3.92 -40.51
C LEU A 280 -14.18 -4.04 -41.89
N ASP A 281 -13.62 -2.95 -42.41
CA ASP A 281 -12.96 -2.94 -43.71
C ASP A 281 -11.66 -3.77 -43.66
N THR A 282 -10.83 -3.60 -42.63
CA THR A 282 -9.63 -4.44 -42.40
C THR A 282 -9.98 -5.91 -42.23
N LYS A 283 -11.05 -6.24 -41.49
CA LYS A 283 -11.50 -7.63 -41.35
C LYS A 283 -11.83 -8.26 -42.71
N LYS A 284 -12.54 -7.54 -43.58
CA LYS A 284 -12.89 -8.02 -44.93
C LYS A 284 -11.66 -8.21 -45.82
N GLU A 285 -10.61 -7.42 -45.64
CA GLU A 285 -9.36 -7.58 -46.39
C GLU A 285 -8.63 -8.85 -45.93
N LEU A 286 -8.48 -9.05 -44.61
CA LEU A 286 -7.83 -10.24 -44.05
C LEU A 286 -8.57 -11.54 -44.37
N GLU A 287 -9.91 -11.53 -44.44
CA GLU A 287 -10.70 -12.71 -44.82
C GLU A 287 -10.59 -13.09 -46.31
N LYS A 288 -9.95 -12.25 -47.15
CA LYS A 288 -9.72 -12.51 -48.58
C LYS A 288 -8.32 -13.07 -48.88
N GLU A 289 -7.40 -13.05 -47.91
CA GLU A 289 -6.08 -13.68 -48.01
C GLU A 289 -6.17 -15.21 -47.84
#